data_AF-A0A484KUI4-F1
#
_entry.id   AF-A0A484KUI4-F1
#
_cell.length_a   1.000
_cell.length_b   1.000
_cell.length_c   1.000
_cell.angle_alpha   90.00
_cell.angle_beta   90.00
_cell.angle_gamma   90.00
#
_symmetry.space_group_name_H-M   'P 1'
#
loop_
_entity.id
_entity.type
_entity.pdbx_description
1 polymer ?
#
loop_
_entity_poly.entity_id
_entity_poly.type
_entity_poly.pdbx_seq_one_letter_code
_entity_poly.pdbx_strand_id
1 'polypeptide(L)'
;MEDAQMQEVFCPQVKATLRLGSEAHSVVVNNVNVSTQLVSMKEQSMSILKDYITRHNVPNDVPDEPEGISSEDEEEDSSSEKPSTKSKKRK
;
A
#
# COMPACT_ATOMS: atom_id res chain seq x y z
N MET A 1 26.70 18.41 -42.81
CA MET A 1 26.33 18.93 -41.47
C MET A 1 25.18 18.08 -41.01
N GLU A 2 25.47 16.90 -40.48
CA GLU A 2 24.45 15.98 -39.95
C GLU A 2 25.10 15.27 -38.76
N ASP A 3 25.07 15.96 -37.62
CA ASP A 3 25.49 15.40 -36.34
C ASP A 3 24.55 14.24 -35.98
N ALA A 4 25.14 13.05 -35.89
CA ALA A 4 24.47 11.84 -35.47
C ALA A 4 23.89 12.05 -34.08
N GLN A 5 22.54 12.08 -33.99
CA GLN A 5 21.84 11.94 -32.73
C GLN A 5 22.22 10.58 -32.13
N MET A 6 23.14 10.60 -31.17
CA MET A 6 23.40 9.48 -30.28
C MET A 6 22.12 9.29 -29.46
N GLN A 7 21.24 8.42 -29.96
CA GLN A 7 20.10 7.96 -29.20
C GLN A 7 20.67 7.09 -28.08
N GLU A 8 20.99 7.73 -26.96
CA GLU A 8 21.46 7.07 -25.75
C GLU A 8 20.38 6.05 -25.35
N VAL A 9 20.67 4.78 -25.60
CA VAL A 9 19.77 3.68 -25.26
C VAL A 9 19.82 3.54 -23.75
N PHE A 10 18.99 4.32 -23.06
CA PHE A 10 18.78 4.19 -21.62
C PHE A 10 18.10 2.85 -21.37
N CYS A 11 18.89 1.83 -21.06
CA CYS A 11 18.39 0.56 -20.58
C CYS A 11 17.78 0.77 -19.18
N PRO A 12 16.47 0.57 -19.00
CA PRO A 12 15.86 0.68 -17.67
C PRO A 12 16.51 -0.35 -16.75
N GLN A 13 17.12 0.13 -15.67
CA GLN A 13 17.80 -0.72 -14.69
C GLN A 13 16.79 -1.43 -13.78
N VAL A 14 15.61 -0.83 -13.62
CA VAL A 14 14.52 -1.37 -12.83
C VAL A 14 13.30 -1.59 -13.73
N LYS A 15 12.79 -2.82 -13.71
CA LYS A 15 11.56 -3.21 -14.40
C LYS A 15 10.75 -4.17 -13.52
N ALA A 16 9.44 -4.04 -13.55
CA ALA A 16 8.54 -4.96 -12.87
C ALA A 16 7.36 -5.30 -13.77
N THR A 17 6.82 -6.51 -13.59
CA THR A 17 5.56 -6.91 -14.19
C THR A 17 4.65 -7.42 -13.09
N LEU A 18 3.53 -6.72 -12.89
CA LEU A 18 2.51 -7.09 -11.92
C LEU A 18 1.44 -7.92 -12.64
N ARG A 19 1.21 -9.15 -12.19
CA ARG A 19 0.14 -10.01 -12.72
C ARG A 19 -0.96 -10.13 -11.67
N LEU A 20 -2.13 -9.57 -11.97
CA LEU A 20 -3.29 -9.51 -11.08
C LEU A 20 -4.42 -10.34 -11.70
N GLY A 21 -4.39 -11.65 -11.42
CA GLY A 21 -5.25 -12.62 -12.11
C GLY A 21 -4.96 -12.67 -13.60
N SER A 22 -5.95 -12.32 -14.42
CA SER A 22 -5.82 -12.26 -15.89
C SER A 22 -5.17 -10.97 -16.40
N GLU A 23 -5.05 -9.93 -15.57
CA GLU A 23 -4.47 -8.65 -15.96
C GLU A 23 -2.94 -8.65 -15.77
N ALA A 24 -2.20 -8.09 -16.72
CA ALA A 24 -0.75 -7.95 -16.64
C ALA A 24 -0.35 -6.50 -16.89
N HIS A 25 0.35 -5.90 -15.92
CA HIS A 25 0.83 -4.53 -15.97
C HIS A 25 2.34 -4.50 -16.02
N SER A 26 2.92 -3.84 -17.01
CA SER A 26 4.35 -3.61 -17.10
C SER A 26 4.70 -2.24 -16.55
N VAL A 27 5.60 -2.19 -15.57
CA VAL A 27 6.11 -0.96 -14.97
C VAL A 27 7.58 -0.83 -15.33
N VAL A 28 7.86 0.10 -16.25
CA VAL A 28 9.20 0.39 -16.75
C VAL A 28 9.45 1.88 -16.58
N VAL A 29 10.50 2.22 -15.83
CA VAL A 29 10.83 3.61 -15.52
C VAL A 29 12.18 3.96 -16.13
N ASN A 30 12.18 4.94 -17.03
CA ASN A 30 13.38 5.42 -17.70
C ASN A 30 13.87 6.72 -17.04
N ASN A 31 14.38 6.62 -15.81
CA ASN A 31 15.04 7.75 -15.11
C ASN A 31 16.56 7.54 -15.06
N VAL A 32 17.35 8.59 -14.85
CA VAL A 32 18.83 8.48 -14.83
C VAL A 32 19.32 7.70 -13.61
N ASN A 33 18.71 7.92 -12.44
CA ASN A 33 19.15 7.32 -11.17
C ASN A 33 18.27 6.14 -10.75
N VAL A 34 18.88 5.03 -10.32
CA VAL A 34 18.19 3.85 -9.78
C VAL A 34 17.24 4.21 -8.64
N SER A 35 17.67 5.07 -7.71
CA SER A 35 16.85 5.48 -6.57
C SER A 35 15.55 6.15 -7.02
N THR A 36 15.62 7.06 -7.97
CA THR A 36 14.46 7.70 -8.57
C THR A 36 13.61 6.72 -9.37
N GLN A 37 14.23 5.78 -10.12
CA GLN A 37 13.50 4.71 -10.80
C GLN A 37 12.68 3.88 -9.80
N LEU A 38 13.27 3.49 -8.67
CA LEU A 38 12.59 2.70 -7.62
C LEU A 38 11.44 3.47 -6.98
N VAL A 39 11.62 4.76 -6.68
CA VAL A 39 10.55 5.60 -6.11
C VAL A 39 9.37 5.72 -7.08
N SER A 40 9.63 6.02 -8.35
CA SER A 40 8.57 6.11 -9.37
C SER A 40 7.91 4.75 -9.62
N MET A 41 8.68 3.66 -9.67
CA MET A 41 8.12 2.32 -9.84
C MET A 41 7.21 1.94 -8.68
N LYS A 42 7.59 2.29 -7.44
CA LYS A 42 6.75 2.09 -6.25
C LYS A 42 5.42 2.85 -6.40
N GLU A 43 5.47 4.12 -6.77
CA GLU A 43 4.26 4.95 -6.92
C GLU A 43 3.33 4.41 -8.00
N GLN A 44 3.87 4.08 -9.18
CA GLN A 44 3.09 3.48 -10.27
C GLN A 44 2.48 2.13 -9.87
N SER A 45 3.27 1.27 -9.22
CA SER A 45 2.80 -0.03 -8.73
C SER A 45 1.68 0.13 -7.70
N MET A 46 1.81 1.09 -6.77
CA MET A 46 0.77 1.37 -5.78
C MET A 46 -0.52 1.87 -6.42
N SER A 47 -0.43 2.73 -7.44
CA SER A 47 -1.61 3.17 -8.18
C SER A 47 -2.33 2.00 -8.86
N ILE A 48 -1.57 1.13 -9.56
CA ILE A 48 -2.13 -0.06 -10.22
C ILE A 48 -2.86 -0.95 -9.21
N LEU A 49 -2.23 -1.22 -8.07
CA LEU A 49 -2.82 -2.05 -7.02
C LEU A 49 -4.08 -1.42 -6.43
N LYS A 50 -4.05 -0.12 -6.15
CA LYS A 50 -5.21 0.63 -5.65
C LYS A 50 -6.38 0.54 -6.62
N ASP A 51 -6.13 0.84 -7.89
CA ASP A 51 -7.17 0.83 -8.91
C ASP A 51 -7.73 -0.58 -9.11
N TYR A 52 -6.88 -1.60 -9.07
CA TYR A 52 -7.31 -2.98 -9.13
C TYR A 52 -8.21 -3.36 -7.95
N ILE A 53 -7.78 -3.04 -6.72
CA ILE A 53 -8.59 -3.30 -5.52
C ILE A 53 -9.92 -2.56 -5.63
N THR A 54 -9.94 -1.27 -5.93
CA THR A 54 -11.19 -0.49 -6.03
C THR A 54 -12.16 -1.04 -7.07
N ARG A 55 -11.68 -1.56 -8.20
CA ARG A 55 -12.54 -2.18 -9.22
C ARG A 55 -13.08 -3.55 -8.82
N HIS A 56 -12.33 -4.32 -8.05
CA HIS A 56 -12.63 -5.73 -7.78
C HIS A 56 -13.15 -5.99 -6.36
N ASN A 57 -12.93 -5.07 -5.42
CA ASN A 57 -13.65 -5.07 -4.15
C ASN A 57 -15.07 -4.60 -4.42
N VAL A 58 -15.94 -5.56 -4.73
CA VAL A 58 -17.37 -5.39 -4.51
C VAL A 58 -17.50 -5.11 -3.01
N PRO A 59 -18.04 -3.96 -2.59
CA PRO A 59 -18.38 -3.77 -1.19
C PRO A 59 -19.27 -4.96 -0.85
N ASN A 60 -18.80 -5.82 0.04
CA ASN A 60 -19.66 -6.84 0.57
C ASN A 60 -20.80 -6.04 1.22
N ASP A 61 -21.99 -6.10 0.63
CA ASP A 61 -23.23 -5.44 1.05
C ASP A 61 -23.68 -6.11 2.36
N VAL A 62 -22.77 -6.13 3.34
CA VAL A 62 -23.04 -6.50 4.71
C VAL A 62 -23.65 -5.23 5.26
N PRO A 63 -24.99 -5.19 5.44
CA PRO A 63 -25.58 -4.09 6.17
C PRO A 63 -24.82 -3.99 7.49
N ASP A 64 -24.38 -2.78 7.83
CA ASP A 64 -23.91 -2.49 9.19
C ASP A 64 -24.92 -3.13 10.15
N GLU A 65 -24.47 -4.11 10.94
CA GLU A 65 -25.30 -4.65 12.00
C GLU A 65 -25.74 -3.45 12.82
N PRO A 66 -27.06 -3.23 13.03
CA PRO A 66 -27.53 -2.02 13.68
C PRO A 66 -26.83 -1.92 15.03
N GLU A 67 -26.23 -0.75 15.29
CA GLU A 67 -25.59 -0.43 16.55
C GLU A 67 -26.55 -0.80 17.68
N GLY A 68 -26.33 -1.99 18.24
CA GLY A 68 -27.08 -2.51 19.36
C GLY A 68 -26.71 -1.65 20.55
N ILE A 69 -27.55 -0.66 20.80
CA ILE A 69 -27.73 0.04 22.08
C ILE A 69 -27.11 -0.74 23.26
N SER A 70 -25.93 -0.33 23.71
CA SER A 70 -25.49 -0.61 25.08
C SER A 70 -25.47 0.71 25.82
N SER A 71 -26.61 0.94 26.48
CA SER A 71 -27.00 2.01 27.39
C SER A 71 -25.90 2.92 27.94
N GLU A 72 -26.17 4.21 27.81
CA GLU A 72 -25.75 5.33 28.66
C GLU A 72 -25.80 4.96 30.16
N ASP A 73 -24.66 5.05 30.83
CA ASP A 73 -24.55 5.53 32.21
C ASP A 73 -23.20 6.25 32.31
N GLU A 74 -23.26 7.58 32.22
CA GLU A 74 -22.14 8.45 32.56
C GLU A 74 -21.84 8.29 34.05
N GLU A 75 -20.59 8.05 34.43
CA GLU A 75 -19.97 8.76 35.55
C GLU A 75 -18.43 8.58 35.45
N GLU A 76 -17.81 9.72 35.20
CA GLU A 76 -16.43 10.12 35.47
C GLU A 76 -15.71 9.31 36.57
N ASP A 77 -14.58 8.67 36.25
CA ASP A 77 -13.39 8.87 37.09
C ASP A 77 -12.09 8.72 36.30
N SER A 78 -11.28 9.74 36.50
CA SER A 78 -10.00 9.96 35.87
C SER A 78 -8.90 9.49 36.83
N SER A 79 -8.29 8.34 36.58
CA SER A 79 -6.94 8.12 37.11
C SER A 79 -6.16 7.01 36.45
N SER A 80 -5.13 7.47 35.74
CA SER A 80 -3.75 7.16 36.05
C SER A 80 -3.22 5.73 35.91
N GLU A 81 -2.13 5.72 35.15
CA GLU A 81 -0.98 4.83 35.20
C GLU A 81 -0.97 3.58 34.32
N LYS A 82 -0.19 3.75 33.25
CA LYS A 82 0.43 2.70 32.44
C LYS A 82 1.48 1.90 33.28
N PRO A 83 2.40 1.16 32.65
CA PRO A 83 2.37 -0.29 32.48
C PRO A 83 3.53 -0.96 33.25
N SER A 84 3.49 -2.28 33.52
CA SER A 84 4.72 -3.12 33.56
C SER A 84 4.40 -4.55 34.03
N THR A 85 4.63 -5.54 33.16
CA THR A 85 5.75 -6.51 33.20
C THR A 85 5.89 -7.34 34.48
N LYS A 86 5.75 -8.67 34.33
CA LYS A 86 6.68 -9.75 34.75
C LYS A 86 5.89 -11.01 35.11
N SER A 87 5.95 -12.04 34.27
CA SER A 87 6.86 -13.19 34.41
C SER A 87 6.39 -14.26 35.41
N LYS A 88 5.80 -15.32 34.84
CA LYS A 88 6.14 -16.75 35.03
C LYS A 88 6.40 -17.25 36.46
N LYS A 89 5.46 -18.06 36.99
CA LYS A 89 5.82 -19.37 37.56
C LYS A 89 4.62 -20.32 37.66
N ARG A 90 4.84 -21.54 37.18
CA ARG A 90 4.04 -22.74 37.46
C ARG A 90 4.17 -23.10 38.95
N LYS A 91 3.10 -23.67 39.51
CA LYS A 91 3.21 -24.85 40.36
C LYS A 91 1.98 -25.71 40.16
#